data_AF-A0A291RCU8-F1
#
_entry.id   AF-A0A291RCU8-F1
#
_cell.length_a   1.000
_cell.length_b   1.000
_cell.length_c   1.000
_cell.angle_alpha   90.00
_cell.angle_beta   90.00
_cell.angle_gamma   90.00
#
_symmetry.space_group_name_H-M   'P 1'
#
loop_
_entity.id
_entity.type
_entity.pdbx_description
1 polymer ?
#
loop_
_entity_poly.entity_id
_entity_poly.type
_entity_poly.pdbx_seq_one_letter_code
_entity_poly.pdbx_strand_id
1 'polypeptide(L)'
;MPKPTISWNKNAFYNLRRGPKVVRELESRGRRIAAAAGDGFAVDSHQGARRPEGRWRVTVFAATAKAKRRNATDNTLVKALGAGRGR
;
A
#
# COMPACT_ATOMS: atom_id res chain seq x y z
N MET A 1 -37.09 -14.68 -20.49
CA MET A 1 -36.10 -13.68 -20.93
C MET A 1 -34.72 -14.31 -20.86
N PRO A 2 -33.87 -14.23 -21.90
CA PRO A 2 -32.49 -14.73 -21.83
C PRO A 2 -31.70 -13.93 -20.78
N LYS A 3 -30.85 -14.62 -20.01
CA LYS A 3 -30.06 -14.00 -18.94
C LYS A 3 -28.97 -13.11 -19.55
N PRO A 4 -28.84 -11.84 -19.17
CA PRO A 4 -27.79 -10.98 -19.71
C PRO A 4 -26.40 -11.52 -19.36
N THR A 5 -25.50 -11.55 -20.35
CA THR A 5 -24.11 -11.98 -20.18
C THR A 5 -23.23 -10.76 -19.98
N ILE A 6 -22.49 -10.73 -18.86
CA ILE A 6 -21.55 -9.64 -18.55
C ILE A 6 -20.17 -10.01 -19.11
N SER A 7 -19.58 -9.12 -19.90
CA SER A 7 -18.20 -9.23 -20.38
C SER A 7 -17.31 -8.20 -19.67
N TRP A 8 -16.25 -8.67 -19.01
CA TRP A 8 -15.35 -7.83 -18.21
C TRP A 8 -14.08 -7.44 -18.98
N ASN A 9 -13.73 -6.16 -18.95
CA ASN A 9 -12.41 -5.70 -19.40
C ASN A 9 -11.38 -5.85 -18.28
N LYS A 10 -10.74 -7.02 -18.20
CA LYS A 10 -9.69 -7.33 -17.20
C LYS A 10 -8.51 -6.35 -17.24
N ASN A 11 -8.19 -5.80 -18.41
CA ASN A 11 -7.12 -4.81 -18.56
C ASN A 11 -7.48 -3.46 -17.96
N ALA A 12 -8.77 -3.07 -18.03
CA ALA A 12 -9.24 -1.85 -17.39
C ALA A 12 -9.04 -1.91 -15.87
N PHE A 13 -9.31 -3.05 -15.22
CA PHE A 13 -9.06 -3.21 -13.78
C PHE A 13 -7.58 -3.11 -13.42
N TYR A 14 -6.71 -3.73 -14.20
CA TYR A 14 -5.26 -3.62 -14.00
C TYR A 14 -4.79 -2.15 -14.11
N ASN A 15 -5.24 -1.43 -15.15
CA ASN A 15 -4.86 -0.04 -15.38
C ASN A 15 -5.43 0.89 -14.29
N LEU A 16 -6.68 0.68 -13.89
CA LEU A 16 -7.34 1.44 -12.82
C LEU A 16 -6.56 1.32 -11.50
N ARG A 17 -6.12 0.11 -11.14
CA ARG A 17 -5.39 -0.20 -9.90
C ARG A 17 -3.94 0.32 -9.85
N ARG A 18 -3.46 0.91 -10.95
CA ARG A 18 -2.15 1.57 -11.06
C ARG A 18 -2.26 3.01 -11.55
N GLY A 19 -3.47 3.58 -11.55
CA GLY A 19 -3.70 4.94 -12.00
C GLY A 19 -2.86 5.95 -11.21
N PRO A 20 -2.39 7.04 -11.82
CA PRO A 20 -1.47 7.99 -11.16
C PRO A 20 -1.98 8.54 -9.82
N LYS A 21 -3.30 8.78 -9.70
CA LYS A 21 -3.92 9.22 -8.45
C LYS A 21 -3.91 8.13 -7.36
N VAL A 22 -4.14 6.87 -7.74
CA VAL A 22 -4.05 5.72 -6.82
C VAL A 22 -2.63 5.56 -6.29
N VAL A 23 -1.65 5.60 -7.19
CA VAL A 23 -0.22 5.52 -6.84
C VAL A 23 0.15 6.63 -5.85
N ARG A 24 -0.14 7.89 -6.21
CA ARG A 24 0.16 9.05 -5.37
C ARG A 24 -0.47 8.97 -3.99
N GLU A 25 -1.73 8.55 -3.93
CA GLU A 25 -2.46 8.44 -2.67
C GLU A 25 -1.86 7.34 -1.78
N LEU A 26 -1.56 6.17 -2.33
CA LEU A 26 -0.94 5.08 -1.59
C LEU A 26 0.45 5.47 -1.08
N GLU A 27 1.26 6.13 -1.90
CA GLU A 27 2.58 6.61 -1.49
C GLU A 27 2.51 7.68 -0.41
N SER A 28 1.58 8.63 -0.54
CA SER A 28 1.33 9.65 0.49
C SER A 28 0.99 9.01 1.83
N ARG A 29 0.13 7.98 1.83
CA ARG A 29 -0.21 7.23 3.05
C ARG A 29 0.98 6.49 3.63
N GLY A 30 1.74 5.76 2.80
CA GLY A 30 2.93 5.05 3.24
C GLY A 30 3.98 5.98 3.87
N ARG A 31 4.26 7.12 3.24
CA ARG A 31 5.18 8.13 3.77
C ARG A 31 4.71 8.70 5.11
N ARG A 32 3.41 8.98 5.27
CA ARG A 32 2.84 9.44 6.55
C ARG A 32 2.97 8.40 7.67
N ILE A 33 2.71 7.13 7.37
CA ILE A 33 2.88 6.03 8.34
C ILE A 33 4.35 5.88 8.71
N ALA A 34 5.28 5.88 7.74
CA ALA A 34 6.71 5.75 8.00
C ALA A 34 7.24 6.92 8.84
N ALA A 35 6.84 8.16 8.53
CA ALA A 35 7.17 9.34 9.30
C ALA A 35 6.66 9.24 10.75
N ALA A 36 5.41 8.79 10.95
CA ALA A 36 4.85 8.58 12.29
C ALA A 36 5.53 7.42 13.05
N ALA A 37 6.04 6.41 12.35
CA ALA A 37 6.81 5.31 12.94
C ALA A 37 8.24 5.72 13.34
N GLY A 38 8.77 6.78 12.72
CA GLY A 38 10.07 7.39 13.03
C GLY A 38 11.28 6.68 12.42
N ASP A 39 12.47 6.99 12.94
CA ASP A 39 13.74 6.57 12.35
C ASP A 39 13.87 5.06 12.15
N GLY A 40 14.45 4.68 11.01
CA GLY A 40 14.75 3.29 10.66
C GLY A 40 13.57 2.51 10.07
N PHE A 41 12.42 3.16 9.87
CA PHE A 41 11.32 2.64 9.06
C PHE A 41 11.41 3.16 7.63
N ALA A 42 11.10 2.32 6.66
CA ALA A 42 11.19 2.63 5.24
C ALA A 42 9.89 2.27 4.50
N VAL A 43 9.76 2.82 3.30
CA VAL A 43 8.64 2.59 2.40
C VAL A 43 9.16 1.95 1.11
N ASP A 44 8.51 0.88 0.68
CA ASP A 44 8.63 0.33 -0.67
C ASP A 44 7.31 0.54 -1.43
N SER A 45 7.39 0.90 -2.71
CA SER A 45 6.25 1.28 -3.56
C SER A 45 6.45 0.71 -4.95
N HIS A 46 5.62 -0.26 -5.34
CA HIS A 46 5.75 -0.88 -6.65
C HIS A 46 4.45 -1.49 -7.17
N GLN A 47 4.41 -1.69 -8.48
CA GLN A 47 3.34 -2.41 -9.14
C GLN A 47 3.45 -3.91 -8.84
N GLY A 48 2.40 -4.49 -8.26
CA GLY A 48 2.31 -5.94 -8.07
C GLY A 48 2.26 -6.70 -9.41
N ALA A 49 2.80 -7.92 -9.40
CA ALA A 49 2.81 -8.80 -10.56
C ALA A 49 1.41 -8.99 -11.15
N ARG A 50 1.31 -8.98 -12.47
CA ARG A 50 0.04 -9.11 -13.20
C ARG A 50 -0.39 -10.58 -13.23
N ARG A 51 -1.15 -11.01 -12.21
CA ARG A 51 -1.72 -12.37 -12.08
C ARG A 51 -3.10 -12.36 -11.37
N PRO A 52 -4.23 -12.03 -12.03
CA PRO A 52 -4.42 -11.49 -13.39
C PRO A 52 -4.41 -9.94 -13.43
N GLU A 53 -4.69 -9.27 -12.31
CA GLU A 53 -4.94 -7.82 -12.22
C GLU A 53 -4.15 -7.21 -11.06
N GLY A 54 -2.83 -7.40 -11.07
CA GLY A 54 -1.93 -6.87 -10.05
C GLY A 54 -2.24 -5.41 -9.71
N ARG A 55 -2.05 -5.02 -8.45
CA ARG A 55 -2.36 -3.66 -7.96
C ARG A 55 -1.10 -2.94 -7.53
N TRP A 56 -1.13 -1.61 -7.53
CA TRP A 56 -0.11 -0.85 -6.84
C TRP A 56 -0.14 -1.18 -5.34
N ARG A 57 1.03 -1.34 -4.74
CA ARG A 57 1.17 -1.65 -3.32
C ARG A 57 2.23 -0.76 -2.71
N VAL A 58 1.99 -0.39 -1.47
CA VAL A 58 2.95 0.30 -0.63
C VAL A 58 3.13 -0.51 0.64
N THR A 59 4.39 -0.79 0.98
CA THR A 59 4.77 -1.54 2.18
C THR A 59 5.61 -0.64 3.07
N VAL A 60 5.23 -0.54 4.35
CA VAL A 60 6.02 0.14 5.36
C VAL A 60 6.62 -0.91 6.28
N PHE A 61 7.93 -0.87 6.48
CA PHE A 61 8.66 -1.91 7.21
C PHE A 61 9.80 -1.34 8.03
N ALA A 62 10.20 -2.08 9.07
CA ALA A 62 11.38 -1.76 9.86
C ALA A 62 12.65 -2.18 9.10
N ALA A 63 13.38 -1.21 8.55
CA ALA A 63 14.57 -1.46 7.74
C ALA A 63 15.81 -1.77 8.59
N THR A 64 15.93 -1.15 9.77
CA THR A 64 17.11 -1.28 10.64
C THR A 64 16.88 -2.27 11.80
N ALA A 65 17.95 -2.83 12.36
CA ALA A 65 17.87 -3.70 13.54
C ALA A 65 17.21 -2.99 14.75
N LYS A 66 17.54 -1.72 14.96
CA LYS A 66 16.91 -0.88 16.01
C LYS A 66 15.42 -0.73 15.79
N ALA A 67 14.98 -0.42 14.56
CA ALA A 67 13.57 -0.29 14.23
C ALA A 67 12.82 -1.63 14.34
N LYS A 68 13.46 -2.75 13.98
CA LYS A 68 12.86 -4.09 14.12
C LYS A 68 12.58 -4.42 15.58
N ARG A 69 13.57 -4.19 16.46
CA ARG A 69 13.41 -4.34 17.91
C ARG A 69 12.30 -3.44 18.44
N ARG A 70 12.34 -2.14 18.11
CA ARG A 70 11.31 -1.16 18.52
C ARG A 70 9.91 -1.57 18.06
N ASN A 71 9.76 -2.01 16.82
CA ASN A 71 8.48 -2.46 16.30
C ASN A 71 7.94 -3.69 17.05
N ALA A 72 8.82 -4.65 17.35
CA ALA A 72 8.46 -5.89 18.03
C ALA A 72 8.07 -5.67 19.51
N THR A 73 8.70 -4.72 20.20
CA THR A 73 8.39 -4.42 21.61
C THR A 73 7.22 -3.46 21.75
N ASP A 74 7.13 -2.45 20.88
CA ASP A 74 6.25 -1.31 21.11
C ASP A 74 5.03 -1.28 20.17
N ASN A 75 4.94 -2.24 19.23
CA ASN A 75 3.92 -2.29 18.18
C ASN A 75 3.89 -0.98 17.35
N THR A 76 5.07 -0.43 17.04
CA THR A 76 5.22 0.90 16.42
C THR A 76 4.39 1.05 15.15
N LEU A 77 4.45 0.10 14.21
CA LEU A 77 3.69 0.19 12.95
C LEU A 77 2.17 0.10 13.16
N VAL A 78 1.71 -0.71 14.12
CA VAL A 78 0.29 -0.81 14.45
C VAL A 78 -0.22 0.53 14.98
N LYS A 79 0.54 1.16 15.88
CA LYS A 79 0.23 2.49 16.43
C LYS A 79 0.30 3.59 15.34
N ALA A 80 1.26 3.51 14.44
CA ALA A 80 1.44 4.47 13.36
C ALA A 80 0.42 4.35 12.21
N LEU A 81 -0.29 3.21 12.09
CA LEU A 81 -1.23 2.95 11.00
C LEU A 81 -2.27 4.05 10.82
N GLY A 82 -2.71 4.67 11.92
CA GLY A 82 -3.67 5.76 11.91
C GLY A 82 -3.23 6.99 11.11
N ALA A 83 -1.92 7.24 10.99
CA ALA A 83 -1.38 8.37 10.22
C ALA A 83 -1.65 8.26 8.71
N GLY A 84 -1.94 7.04 8.22
CA GLY A 84 -2.28 6.78 6.82
C GLY A 84 -3.76 7.00 6.46
N ARG A 85 -4.61 7.45 7.38
CA ARG A 85 -6.02 7.75 7.05
C ARG A 85 -6.10 8.92 6.06
N GLY A 86 -6.95 8.80 5.04
CA GLY A 86 -7.28 9.93 4.17
C GLY A 86 -7.96 11.04 4.96
N ARG A 87 -7.81 12.29 4.51
CA ARG A 87 -8.71 13.38 4.90
C ARG A 87 -9.81 13.49 3.85
#